data_AF-A0A1V9Y2Q2-F1
#
_entry.id   AF-A0A1V9Y2Q2-F1
#
_cell.length_a   1.000
_cell.length_b   1.000
_cell.length_c   1.000
_cell.angle_alpha   90.00
_cell.angle_beta   90.00
_cell.angle_gamma   90.00
#
_symmetry.space_group_name_H-M   'P 1'
#
loop_
_entity.id
_entity.type
_entity.pdbx_description
1 polymer ?
#
loop_
_entity_poly.entity_id
_entity_poly.type
_entity_poly.pdbx_seq_one_letter_code
_entity_poly.pdbx_strand_id
1 'polypeptide(L)'
;MAARGEQGLERVRVKLEQCLKDRDFYHAHQMYRTLYFRLNRQLKWSQCADIMFEGSDKLLVNGELNSGADLAALFVEALNKGHIPADGHVLGRLAKLHSMMKAHSPERLTFTVKCIEYSSVWVPSTCKTGAGVPSCKRVTLNKNDESLSDVSSASSSISTVCRKDSSFGHPDLHRLLALNFWREKNFSDARYHFIHSTDGTNCARMLVEFHTSRGYRSEVDLFIAQAVLQFLCLRNQQTATVAFLVYTRGHPAVQGPPPFTLPLLNFLWFLLLAVESRAKLAIFTLLCDKYRTSLDRDPTYRLYLEKIGQIFFGQQPSHGREQGGMFGGGFFGNMINQLMAGLGDDIEDDEEFNISTEDVD
;
A
#
# COMPACT_ATOMS: atom_id res chain seq x y z
N MET A 1 7.46 40.17 -18.97
CA MET A 1 8.59 39.24 -18.74
C MET A 1 8.21 37.76 -18.85
N ALA A 2 6.98 37.34 -18.53
CA ALA A 2 6.53 35.94 -18.63
C ALA A 2 6.65 35.33 -20.05
N ALA A 3 6.23 36.07 -21.09
CA ALA A 3 6.25 35.60 -22.48
C ALA A 3 7.66 35.23 -23.01
N ARG A 4 8.72 35.90 -22.52
CA ARG A 4 10.10 35.61 -22.93
C ARG A 4 10.64 34.32 -22.29
N GLY A 5 10.12 33.94 -21.12
CA GLY A 5 10.44 32.69 -20.44
C GLY A 5 9.79 31.48 -21.09
N GLU A 6 8.54 31.61 -21.53
CA GLU A 6 7.81 30.54 -22.25
C GLU A 6 8.43 30.23 -23.61
N GLN A 7 8.79 31.26 -24.40
CA GLN A 7 9.52 31.08 -25.65
C GLN A 7 10.87 30.38 -25.47
N GLY A 8 11.55 30.63 -24.34
CA GLY A 8 12.79 29.95 -24.00
C GLY A 8 12.59 28.47 -23.67
N LEU A 9 11.49 28.13 -22.99
CA LEU A 9 11.14 26.74 -22.66
C LEU A 9 10.80 25.95 -23.92
N GLU A 10 10.06 26.56 -24.84
CA GLU A 10 9.64 25.93 -26.10
C GLU A 10 10.83 25.54 -26.97
N ARG A 11 11.83 26.44 -27.10
CA ARG A 11 13.08 26.12 -27.79
C ARG A 11 13.83 24.94 -27.15
N VAL A 12 13.79 24.84 -25.83
CA VAL A 12 14.40 23.71 -25.11
C VAL A 12 13.61 22.41 -25.37
N ARG A 13 12.27 22.47 -25.42
CA ARG A 13 11.44 21.31 -25.79
C ARG A 13 11.76 20.79 -27.19
N VAL A 14 11.83 21.67 -28.19
CA VAL A 14 12.20 21.28 -29.56
C VAL A 14 13.58 20.63 -29.60
N LYS A 15 14.56 21.19 -28.88
CA LYS A 15 15.91 20.60 -28.82
C LYS A 15 15.93 19.26 -28.08
N LEU A 16 15.16 19.11 -27.00
CA LEU A 16 14.99 17.82 -26.29
C LEU A 16 14.44 16.75 -27.23
N GLU A 17 13.41 17.07 -27.99
CA GLU A 17 12.84 16.14 -28.97
C GLU A 17 13.86 15.75 -30.05
N GLN A 18 14.68 16.71 -30.50
CA GLN A 18 15.75 16.42 -31.45
C GLN A 18 16.80 15.48 -30.85
N CYS A 19 17.30 15.75 -29.63
CA CYS A 19 18.25 14.86 -28.95
C CYS A 19 17.69 13.44 -28.78
N LEU A 20 16.39 13.30 -28.46
CA LEU A 20 15.75 11.99 -28.35
C LEU A 20 15.66 11.27 -29.70
N LYS A 21 15.35 11.98 -30.79
CA LYS A 21 15.35 11.42 -32.16
C LYS A 21 16.75 10.97 -32.60
N ASP A 22 17.76 11.75 -32.24
CA ASP A 22 19.16 11.47 -32.56
C ASP A 22 19.78 10.42 -31.62
N ARG A 23 19.00 9.86 -30.68
CA ARG A 23 19.43 8.92 -29.64
C ARG A 23 20.55 9.45 -28.74
N ASP A 24 20.63 10.77 -28.62
CA ASP A 24 21.55 11.47 -27.72
C ASP A 24 20.90 11.61 -26.33
N PHE A 25 20.73 10.47 -25.67
CA PHE A 25 20.01 10.38 -24.40
C PHE A 25 20.74 11.05 -23.24
N TYR A 26 22.07 11.04 -23.28
CA TYR A 26 22.89 11.72 -22.26
C TYR A 26 22.62 13.23 -22.27
N HIS A 27 22.68 13.89 -23.43
CA HIS A 27 22.40 15.32 -23.50
C HIS A 27 20.94 15.62 -23.20
N ALA A 28 20.00 14.77 -23.64
CA ALA A 28 18.60 14.91 -23.27
C ALA A 28 18.41 14.87 -21.74
N HIS A 29 19.03 13.90 -21.05
CA HIS A 29 19.00 13.78 -19.60
C HIS A 29 19.56 15.01 -18.89
N GLN A 30 20.72 15.52 -19.31
CA GLN A 30 21.32 16.74 -18.72
C GLN A 30 20.45 17.99 -18.97
N MET A 31 19.81 18.07 -20.13
CA MET A 31 18.86 19.14 -20.43
C MET A 31 17.62 19.07 -19.51
N TYR A 32 17.05 17.88 -19.27
CA TYR A 32 15.97 17.70 -18.31
C TYR A 32 16.39 18.13 -16.90
N ARG A 33 17.56 17.69 -16.41
CA ARG A 33 18.09 18.11 -15.09
C ARG A 33 18.28 19.63 -15.00
N THR A 34 18.74 20.27 -16.08
CA THR A 34 18.88 21.74 -16.12
C THR A 34 17.51 22.44 -16.03
N LEU A 35 16.49 21.91 -16.72
CA LEU A 35 15.12 22.41 -16.61
C LEU A 35 14.56 22.24 -15.20
N TYR A 36 14.82 21.10 -14.54
CA TYR A 36 14.43 20.87 -13.16
C TYR A 36 14.92 21.99 -12.24
N PHE A 37 16.23 22.25 -12.19
CA PHE A 37 16.79 23.28 -11.30
C PHE A 37 16.28 24.68 -11.64
N ARG A 38 16.07 24.97 -12.93
CA ARG A 38 15.52 26.26 -13.39
C ARG A 38 14.08 26.45 -12.89
N LEU A 39 13.21 25.47 -13.08
CA LEU A 39 11.80 25.55 -12.68
C LEU A 39 11.63 25.48 -11.17
N ASN A 40 12.46 24.70 -10.49
CA ASN A 40 12.56 24.65 -9.03
C ASN A 40 12.91 26.03 -8.44
N ARG A 41 13.87 26.76 -9.03
CA ARG A 41 14.19 28.15 -8.61
C ARG A 41 13.05 29.13 -8.87
N GLN A 42 12.23 28.88 -9.90
CA GLN A 42 11.05 29.68 -10.22
C GLN A 42 9.80 29.28 -9.42
N LEU A 43 9.90 28.27 -8.54
CA LEU A 43 8.78 27.72 -7.77
C LEU A 43 7.63 27.21 -8.64
N LYS A 44 7.91 26.85 -9.91
CA LYS A 44 6.93 26.32 -10.86
C LYS A 44 6.80 24.81 -10.71
N TRP A 45 6.32 24.37 -9.56
CA TRP A 45 6.35 22.96 -9.15
C TRP A 45 5.55 22.03 -10.04
N SER A 46 4.32 22.41 -10.39
CA SER A 46 3.45 21.61 -11.26
C SER A 46 4.07 21.40 -12.65
N GLN A 47 4.52 22.49 -13.30
CA GLN A 47 5.23 22.42 -14.57
C GLN A 47 6.54 21.62 -14.48
N CYS A 48 7.27 21.74 -13.38
CA CYS A 48 8.49 20.97 -13.13
C CYS A 48 8.18 19.46 -13.06
N ALA A 49 7.18 19.08 -12.26
CA ALA A 49 6.76 17.70 -12.12
C ALA A 49 6.32 17.11 -13.47
N ASP A 50 5.59 17.88 -14.28
CA ASP A 50 5.17 17.44 -15.61
C ASP A 50 6.34 17.14 -16.54
N ILE A 51 7.32 18.04 -16.60
CA ILE A 51 8.51 17.85 -17.44
C ILE A 51 9.38 16.69 -16.92
N MET A 52 9.50 16.51 -15.60
CA MET A 52 10.30 15.41 -15.04
C MET A 52 9.70 14.04 -15.33
N PHE A 53 8.38 13.92 -15.18
CA PHE A 53 7.69 12.69 -15.59
C PHE A 53 7.82 12.45 -17.10
N GLU A 54 7.59 13.47 -17.93
CA GLU A 54 7.70 13.35 -19.39
C GLU A 54 9.10 12.87 -19.82
N GLY A 55 10.15 13.44 -19.23
CA GLY A 55 11.52 13.05 -19.49
C GLY A 55 11.84 11.64 -18.99
N SER A 56 11.38 11.30 -17.78
CA SER A 56 11.54 9.95 -17.22
C SER A 56 10.87 8.89 -18.11
N ASP A 57 9.61 9.11 -18.50
CA ASP A 57 8.85 8.23 -19.38
C ASP A 57 9.57 8.01 -20.72
N LYS A 58 10.00 9.10 -21.37
CA LYS A 58 10.73 9.05 -22.65
C LYS A 58 12.05 8.28 -22.54
N LEU A 59 12.84 8.50 -21.49
CA LEU A 59 14.11 7.80 -21.30
C LEU A 59 13.90 6.31 -20.98
N LEU A 60 12.95 5.99 -20.10
CA LEU A 60 12.63 4.60 -19.75
C LEU A 60 12.12 3.81 -20.97
N VAL A 61 11.26 4.40 -21.81
CA VAL A 61 10.80 3.76 -23.07
C VAL A 61 11.97 3.42 -24.00
N ASN A 62 13.01 4.26 -24.01
CA ASN A 62 14.19 4.07 -24.88
C ASN A 62 15.26 3.15 -24.25
N GLY A 63 15.01 2.54 -23.09
CA GLY A 63 15.94 1.64 -22.42
C GLY A 63 16.99 2.33 -21.55
N GLU A 64 16.92 3.65 -21.39
CA GLU A 64 17.84 4.44 -20.56
C GLU A 64 17.39 4.41 -19.09
N LEU A 65 17.53 3.24 -18.47
CA LEU A 65 16.94 2.93 -17.17
C LEU A 65 17.45 3.85 -16.05
N ASN A 66 18.76 4.06 -15.95
CA ASN A 66 19.37 4.87 -14.88
C ASN A 66 19.00 6.34 -15.00
N SER A 67 19.09 6.91 -16.21
CA SER A 67 18.70 8.31 -16.45
C SER A 67 17.21 8.52 -16.27
N GLY A 68 16.39 7.56 -16.72
CA GLY A 68 14.94 7.57 -16.50
C GLY A 68 14.57 7.53 -15.02
N ALA A 69 15.24 6.69 -14.23
CA ALA A 69 15.01 6.57 -12.79
C ALA A 69 15.48 7.80 -12.00
N ASP A 70 16.60 8.42 -12.38
CA ASP A 70 17.04 9.71 -11.82
C ASP A 70 15.98 10.80 -12.03
N LEU A 71 15.45 10.93 -13.25
CA LEU A 71 14.36 11.89 -13.51
C LEU A 71 13.06 11.53 -12.78
N ALA A 72 12.76 10.24 -12.59
CA ALA A 72 11.62 9.80 -11.79
C ALA A 72 11.76 10.23 -10.32
N ALA A 73 12.97 10.14 -9.75
CA ALA A 73 13.24 10.63 -8.40
C ALA A 73 13.06 12.15 -8.31
N LEU A 74 13.51 12.91 -9.32
CA LEU A 74 13.28 14.37 -9.39
C LEU A 74 11.79 14.72 -9.55
N PHE A 75 11.01 13.89 -10.24
CA PHE A 75 9.55 14.02 -10.30
C PHE A 75 8.94 13.96 -8.89
N VAL A 76 9.28 12.92 -8.09
CA VAL A 76 8.80 12.81 -6.70
C VAL A 76 9.27 13.98 -5.84
N GLU A 77 10.50 14.44 -6.02
CA GLU A 77 11.01 15.62 -5.31
C GLU A 77 10.23 16.90 -5.65
N ALA A 78 9.87 17.10 -6.93
CA ALA A 78 9.04 18.22 -7.36
C ALA A 78 7.63 18.15 -6.77
N LEU A 79 7.03 16.95 -6.68
CA LEU A 79 5.73 16.73 -6.03
C LEU A 79 5.77 17.13 -4.55
N ASN A 80 6.81 16.69 -3.83
CA ASN A 80 7.01 17.02 -2.42
C ASN A 80 7.18 18.53 -2.20
N LYS A 81 8.12 19.17 -2.92
CA LYS A 81 8.38 20.61 -2.80
C LYS A 81 7.17 21.48 -3.18
N GLY A 82 6.41 21.01 -4.16
CA GLY A 82 5.19 21.68 -4.61
C GLY A 82 3.96 21.43 -3.76
N HIS A 83 4.04 20.57 -2.74
CA HIS A 83 2.87 20.07 -2.02
C HIS A 83 1.75 19.65 -2.99
N ILE A 84 2.11 18.89 -4.02
CA ILE A 84 1.16 18.42 -5.02
C ILE A 84 0.43 17.18 -4.47
N PRO A 85 -0.91 17.19 -4.36
CA PRO A 85 -1.67 16.09 -3.79
C PRO A 85 -1.48 14.76 -4.54
N ALA A 86 -1.50 13.66 -3.81
CA ALA A 86 -1.45 12.30 -4.36
C ALA A 86 -2.81 11.86 -4.94
N ASP A 87 -3.30 12.58 -5.94
CA ASP A 87 -4.54 12.22 -6.64
C ASP A 87 -4.35 11.03 -7.60
N GLY A 88 -5.45 10.51 -8.15
CA GLY A 88 -5.40 9.35 -9.05
C GLY A 88 -4.51 9.54 -10.28
N HIS A 89 -4.35 10.78 -10.77
CA HIS A 89 -3.48 11.08 -11.90
C HIS A 89 -2.00 10.97 -11.51
N VAL A 90 -1.59 11.57 -10.39
CA VAL A 90 -0.23 11.47 -9.87
C VAL A 90 0.11 10.03 -9.51
N LEU A 91 -0.78 9.33 -8.82
CA LEU A 91 -0.57 7.93 -8.43
C LEU A 91 -0.40 7.01 -9.65
N GLY A 92 -1.20 7.22 -10.70
CA GLY A 92 -1.08 6.50 -11.96
C GLY A 92 0.29 6.73 -12.63
N ARG A 93 0.79 7.96 -12.59
CA ARG A 93 2.12 8.32 -13.13
C ARG A 93 3.26 7.64 -12.37
N LEU A 94 3.22 7.66 -11.02
CA LEU A 94 4.20 6.96 -10.19
C LEU A 94 4.23 5.46 -10.49
N ALA A 95 3.05 4.84 -10.55
CA ALA A 95 2.93 3.41 -10.85
C ALA A 95 3.39 3.06 -12.27
N LYS A 96 3.16 3.93 -13.26
CA LYS A 96 3.65 3.76 -14.62
C LYS A 96 5.17 3.73 -14.64
N LEU A 97 5.83 4.75 -14.08
CA LEU A 97 7.29 4.82 -14.05
C LEU A 97 7.89 3.61 -13.33
N HIS A 98 7.31 3.21 -12.19
CA HIS A 98 7.72 2.00 -11.47
C HIS A 98 7.66 0.74 -12.35
N SER A 99 6.58 0.56 -13.11
CA SER A 99 6.42 -0.61 -14.01
C SER A 99 7.40 -0.66 -15.18
N MET A 100 8.01 0.48 -15.51
CA MET A 100 8.98 0.58 -16.62
C MET A 100 10.43 0.42 -16.14
N MET A 101 10.69 0.57 -14.84
CA MET A 101 12.00 0.31 -14.26
C MET A 101 12.27 -1.20 -14.18
N LYS A 102 13.54 -1.58 -14.36
CA LYS A 102 13.98 -2.98 -14.26
C LYS A 102 13.60 -3.58 -12.90
N ALA A 103 13.01 -4.77 -12.94
CA ALA A 103 12.69 -5.52 -11.73
C ALA A 103 13.96 -5.77 -10.89
N HIS A 104 13.82 -5.69 -9.57
CA HIS A 104 14.89 -5.89 -8.58
C HIS A 104 16.09 -4.92 -8.72
N SER A 105 15.97 -3.82 -9.47
CA SER A 105 17.03 -2.82 -9.53
C SER A 105 17.05 -1.94 -8.26
N PRO A 106 18.24 -1.53 -7.78
CA PRO A 106 18.35 -0.65 -6.61
C PRO A 106 17.68 0.71 -6.83
N GLU A 107 17.64 1.20 -8.07
CA GLU A 107 16.94 2.44 -8.46
C GLU A 107 15.43 2.29 -8.26
N ARG A 108 14.85 1.14 -8.66
CA ARG A 108 13.43 0.86 -8.49
C ARG A 108 13.05 0.75 -7.02
N LEU A 109 13.85 0.04 -6.22
CA LEU A 109 13.69 -0.04 -4.76
C LEU A 109 13.69 1.37 -4.12
N THR A 110 14.70 2.17 -4.45
CA THR A 110 14.82 3.56 -3.98
C THR A 110 13.62 4.40 -4.40
N PHE A 111 13.17 4.25 -5.65
CA PHE A 111 12.02 4.96 -6.17
C PHE A 111 10.73 4.56 -5.46
N THR A 112 10.51 3.26 -5.21
CA THR A 112 9.36 2.75 -4.45
C THR A 112 9.28 3.37 -3.06
N VAL A 113 10.39 3.38 -2.32
CA VAL A 113 10.45 4.00 -0.98
C VAL A 113 10.06 5.48 -1.05
N LYS A 114 10.64 6.24 -2.00
CA LYS A 114 10.30 7.66 -2.19
C LYS A 114 8.82 7.87 -2.53
N CYS A 115 8.23 7.01 -3.36
CA CYS A 115 6.81 7.09 -3.72
C CYS A 115 5.91 6.85 -2.50
N ILE A 116 6.23 5.81 -1.70
CA ILE A 116 5.50 5.49 -0.48
C ILE A 116 5.58 6.63 0.54
N GLU A 117 6.79 7.15 0.79
CA GLU A 117 7.01 8.29 1.68
C GLU A 117 6.22 9.52 1.25
N TYR A 118 6.32 9.90 -0.03
CA TYR A 118 5.53 10.99 -0.62
C TYR A 118 4.03 10.79 -0.38
N SER A 119 3.52 9.59 -0.70
CA SER A 119 2.10 9.30 -0.64
C SER A 119 1.54 9.26 0.79
N SER A 120 2.38 8.93 1.78
CA SER A 120 1.99 8.85 3.20
C SER A 120 1.55 10.21 3.77
N VAL A 121 2.04 11.31 3.19
CA VAL A 121 1.70 12.68 3.60
C VAL A 121 0.24 13.02 3.29
N TRP A 122 -0.37 12.35 2.31
CA TRP A 122 -1.68 12.69 1.75
C TRP A 122 -2.82 11.81 2.24
N VAL A 123 -2.56 10.88 3.16
CA VAL A 123 -3.61 10.03 3.72
C VAL A 123 -4.34 10.78 4.84
N PRO A 124 -5.68 10.94 4.76
CA PRO A 124 -6.44 11.56 5.82
C PRO A 124 -6.27 10.78 7.13
N SER A 125 -5.78 11.44 8.19
CA SER A 125 -5.79 10.85 9.54
C SER A 125 -7.23 10.53 9.92
N THR A 126 -7.56 9.26 10.16
CA THR A 126 -8.86 8.89 10.71
C THR A 126 -8.94 9.42 12.14
N CYS A 127 -9.65 10.53 12.35
CA CYS A 127 -9.93 11.05 13.69
C CYS A 127 -10.66 9.98 14.50
N LYS A 128 -10.08 9.57 15.65
CA LYS A 128 -10.79 8.80 16.67
C LYS A 128 -11.91 9.68 17.23
N THR A 129 -13.13 9.56 16.71
CA THR A 129 -14.32 10.06 17.43
C THR A 129 -14.61 9.11 18.58
N GLY A 130 -13.88 9.28 19.68
CA GLY A 130 -14.24 8.77 20.99
C GLY A 130 -15.14 9.77 21.69
N ALA A 131 -16.43 9.78 21.37
CA ALA A 131 -17.53 10.29 22.19
C ALA A 131 -18.85 10.01 21.47
N GLY A 132 -19.83 9.51 22.20
CA GLY A 132 -21.07 8.95 21.67
C GLY A 132 -21.80 9.84 20.67
N VAL A 133 -22.14 9.25 19.52
CA VAL A 133 -23.19 9.79 18.66
C VAL A 133 -24.54 9.35 19.24
N PRO A 134 -25.43 10.27 19.64
CA PRO A 134 -26.80 9.90 19.96
C PRO A 134 -27.50 9.50 18.66
N SER A 135 -28.05 8.29 18.68
CA SER A 135 -29.07 7.73 17.79
C SER A 135 -29.69 8.72 16.80
N CYS A 136 -29.46 8.49 15.49
CA CYS A 136 -30.21 9.15 14.42
C CYS A 136 -31.71 8.91 14.62
N LYS A 137 -32.43 9.94 15.07
CA LYS A 137 -33.88 9.98 14.96
C LYS A 137 -34.26 10.11 13.49
N ARG A 138 -35.09 9.16 13.07
CA ARG A 138 -35.85 9.06 11.82
C ARG A 138 -36.41 10.43 11.39
N VAL A 139 -36.02 10.91 10.22
CA VAL A 139 -36.57 12.10 9.56
C VAL A 139 -38.01 11.80 9.14
N THR A 140 -38.97 12.50 9.73
CA THR A 140 -40.30 12.72 9.14
C THR A 140 -40.29 14.09 8.50
N LEU A 141 -40.55 14.13 7.19
CA LEU A 141 -40.82 15.35 6.43
C LEU A 141 -42.01 16.09 7.04
N ASN A 142 -41.86 17.40 7.27
CA ASN A 142 -42.95 18.34 7.04
C ASN A 142 -42.44 19.76 6.76
N LYS A 143 -43.17 20.41 5.87
CA LYS A 143 -42.95 21.73 5.28
C LYS A 143 -43.30 22.85 6.26
N ASN A 144 -42.56 23.96 6.16
CA ASN A 144 -43.00 25.37 6.11
C ASN A 144 -42.10 26.31 6.95
N ASP A 145 -41.98 27.51 6.39
CA ASP A 145 -41.57 28.81 6.94
C ASP A 145 -40.18 29.40 6.67
N GLU A 146 -40.30 30.65 6.19
CA GLU A 146 -39.34 31.64 5.73
C GLU A 146 -38.53 32.27 6.86
N SER A 147 -37.29 32.66 6.57
CA SER A 147 -36.77 34.04 6.70
C SER A 147 -35.26 34.11 6.93
N LEU A 148 -34.66 35.15 6.33
CA LEU A 148 -33.25 35.53 6.26
C LEU A 148 -32.77 36.21 7.55
N SER A 149 -31.50 36.00 7.94
CA SER A 149 -30.43 37.02 7.91
C SER A 149 -29.23 36.66 8.81
N ASP A 150 -28.02 36.81 8.25
CA ASP A 150 -26.73 37.26 8.84
C ASP A 150 -26.17 36.61 10.13
N VAL A 151 -24.88 36.23 10.11
CA VAL A 151 -23.76 36.98 10.72
C VAL A 151 -22.43 36.29 10.39
N SER A 152 -21.43 37.13 10.20
CA SER A 152 -20.05 36.97 9.77
C SER A 152 -19.13 36.10 10.64
N SER A 153 -18.06 35.64 9.97
CA SER A 153 -16.66 35.65 10.41
C SER A 153 -16.26 34.93 11.70
N ALA A 154 -15.54 33.82 11.53
CA ALA A 154 -14.34 33.55 12.31
C ALA A 154 -13.42 32.61 11.51
N SER A 155 -12.44 33.22 10.82
CA SER A 155 -11.20 32.54 10.46
C SER A 155 -10.46 32.24 11.75
N SER A 156 -10.41 30.97 12.12
CA SER A 156 -9.51 30.47 13.15
C SER A 156 -8.63 29.42 12.51
N SER A 157 -7.37 29.77 12.30
CA SER A 157 -6.29 28.87 11.90
C SER A 157 -6.19 27.74 12.91
N ILE A 158 -6.89 26.64 12.66
CA ILE A 158 -6.74 25.40 13.40
C ILE A 158 -5.49 24.71 12.85
N SER A 159 -4.35 25.01 13.46
CA SER A 159 -3.17 24.15 13.38
C SER A 159 -3.40 22.93 14.27
N THR A 160 -4.27 22.01 13.83
CA THR A 160 -4.32 20.70 14.46
C THR A 160 -3.08 19.92 14.05
N VAL A 161 -2.15 19.77 14.98
CA VAL A 161 -1.10 18.76 14.92
C VAL A 161 -1.81 17.39 14.80
N CYS A 162 -1.95 16.93 13.56
CA CYS A 162 -2.55 15.66 13.23
C CYS A 162 -1.54 14.55 13.52
N ARG A 163 -1.90 13.59 14.38
CA ARG A 163 -1.07 12.40 14.60
C ARG A 163 -1.04 11.56 13.31
N LYS A 164 0.18 11.16 12.90
CA LYS A 164 0.48 10.29 11.75
C LYS A 164 -0.08 8.88 11.98
N ASP A 165 -1.37 8.66 11.71
CA ASP A 165 -1.97 7.32 11.83
C ASP A 165 -1.90 6.50 10.52
N SER A 166 -1.31 7.04 9.45
CA SER A 166 -1.03 6.30 8.21
C SER A 166 0.43 6.51 7.78
N SER A 167 1.37 5.85 8.45
CA SER A 167 2.79 5.89 8.05
C SER A 167 3.12 4.99 6.86
N PHE A 168 2.15 4.23 6.34
CA PHE A 168 2.43 3.16 5.38
C PHE A 168 2.37 3.61 3.92
N GLY A 169 1.73 4.74 3.61
CA GLY A 169 1.56 5.22 2.22
C GLY A 169 0.09 5.26 1.80
N HIS A 170 -0.19 5.82 0.63
CA HIS A 170 -1.55 5.92 0.10
C HIS A 170 -2.06 4.55 -0.38
N PRO A 171 -3.25 4.08 0.04
CA PRO A 171 -3.75 2.73 -0.30
C PRO A 171 -3.86 2.45 -1.80
N ASP A 172 -4.25 3.46 -2.59
CA ASP A 172 -4.29 3.30 -4.06
C ASP A 172 -2.91 3.17 -4.70
N LEU A 173 -1.88 3.80 -4.14
CA LEU A 173 -0.52 3.62 -4.63
C LEU A 173 -0.07 2.18 -4.36
N HIS A 174 -0.29 1.70 -3.14
CA HIS A 174 -0.06 0.30 -2.77
C HIS A 174 -0.77 -0.66 -3.73
N ARG A 175 -2.05 -0.43 -4.03
CA ARG A 175 -2.80 -1.23 -5.01
C ARG A 175 -2.09 -1.28 -6.37
N LEU A 176 -1.68 -0.14 -6.90
CA LEU A 176 -1.03 -0.06 -8.22
C LEU A 176 0.35 -0.73 -8.23
N LEU A 177 1.15 -0.55 -7.16
CA LEU A 177 2.45 -1.21 -7.00
C LEU A 177 2.29 -2.73 -6.87
N ALA A 178 1.31 -3.19 -6.07
CA ALA A 178 1.00 -4.60 -5.93
C ALA A 178 0.64 -5.26 -7.27
N LEU A 179 -0.15 -4.56 -8.10
CA LEU A 179 -0.48 -5.02 -9.45
C LEU A 179 0.73 -5.07 -10.39
N ASN A 180 1.74 -4.21 -10.20
CA ASN A 180 2.99 -4.28 -10.95
C ASN A 180 3.80 -5.51 -10.53
N PHE A 181 4.03 -5.70 -9.22
CA PHE A 181 4.77 -6.85 -8.69
C PHE A 181 4.10 -8.20 -9.01
N TRP A 182 2.77 -8.26 -8.94
CA TRP A 182 2.04 -9.49 -9.29
C TRP A 182 2.19 -9.83 -10.77
N ARG A 183 2.16 -8.84 -11.68
CA ARG A 183 2.42 -9.06 -13.11
C ARG A 183 3.81 -9.66 -13.36
N GLU A 184 4.77 -9.34 -12.50
CA GLU A 184 6.15 -9.84 -12.53
C GLU A 184 6.33 -11.16 -11.77
N LYS A 185 5.24 -11.76 -11.24
CA LYS A 185 5.28 -12.95 -10.37
C LYS A 185 6.11 -12.78 -9.10
N ASN A 186 6.40 -11.55 -8.71
CA ASN A 186 6.98 -11.23 -7.42
C ASN A 186 5.86 -11.20 -6.36
N PHE A 187 5.47 -12.39 -5.91
CA PHE A 187 4.36 -12.57 -4.98
C PHE A 187 4.65 -11.99 -3.59
N SER A 188 5.91 -11.95 -3.16
CA SER A 188 6.29 -11.43 -1.84
C SER A 188 5.99 -9.94 -1.74
N ASP A 189 6.54 -9.13 -2.65
CA ASP A 189 6.30 -7.69 -2.69
C ASP A 189 4.85 -7.38 -3.06
N ALA A 190 4.23 -8.16 -3.96
CA ALA A 190 2.82 -8.01 -4.28
C ALA A 190 1.94 -8.20 -3.03
N ARG A 191 2.18 -9.24 -2.23
CA ARG A 191 1.45 -9.50 -0.98
C ARG A 191 1.63 -8.33 -0.02
N TYR A 192 2.86 -7.89 0.21
CA TYR A 192 3.15 -6.74 1.06
C TYR A 192 2.31 -5.52 0.67
N HIS A 193 2.36 -5.11 -0.61
CA HIS A 193 1.61 -3.94 -1.05
C HIS A 193 0.09 -4.16 -1.03
N PHE A 194 -0.42 -5.35 -1.36
CA PHE A 194 -1.86 -5.60 -1.29
C PHE A 194 -2.42 -5.47 0.13
N ILE A 195 -1.68 -5.88 1.17
CA ILE A 195 -2.10 -5.77 2.57
C ILE A 195 -2.31 -4.31 3.00
N HIS A 196 -1.52 -3.38 2.46
CA HIS A 196 -1.65 -1.93 2.70
C HIS A 196 -2.63 -1.23 1.74
N SER A 197 -3.27 -1.99 0.85
CA SER A 197 -4.28 -1.47 -0.09
C SER A 197 -5.71 -1.68 0.40
N THR A 198 -6.68 -1.17 -0.36
CA THR A 198 -8.12 -1.44 -0.19
C THR A 198 -8.65 -2.45 -1.22
N ASP A 199 -7.77 -3.17 -1.92
CA ASP A 199 -8.14 -4.08 -3.02
C ASP A 199 -8.14 -5.56 -2.59
N GLY A 200 -9.19 -5.96 -1.90
CA GLY A 200 -9.35 -7.33 -1.42
C GLY A 200 -9.56 -8.32 -2.57
N THR A 201 -10.11 -7.86 -3.70
CA THR A 201 -10.41 -8.73 -4.85
C THR A 201 -9.14 -9.19 -5.55
N ASN A 202 -8.26 -8.25 -5.90
CA ASN A 202 -7.00 -8.61 -6.55
C ASN A 202 -6.01 -9.23 -5.57
N CYS A 203 -6.04 -8.84 -4.28
CA CYS A 203 -5.28 -9.54 -3.24
C CYS A 203 -5.65 -11.03 -3.20
N ALA A 204 -6.95 -11.35 -3.14
CA ALA A 204 -7.41 -12.74 -3.13
C ALA A 204 -7.02 -13.50 -4.40
N ARG A 205 -7.20 -12.89 -5.58
CA ARG A 205 -6.81 -13.53 -6.85
C ARG A 205 -5.31 -13.80 -6.94
N MET A 206 -4.50 -12.83 -6.51
CA MET A 206 -3.05 -12.98 -6.41
C MET A 206 -2.70 -14.13 -5.46
N LEU A 207 -3.34 -14.23 -4.29
CA LEU A 207 -3.09 -15.33 -3.33
C LEU A 207 -3.49 -16.70 -3.88
N VAL A 208 -4.59 -16.81 -4.64
CA VAL A 208 -4.97 -18.06 -5.33
C VAL A 208 -3.87 -18.46 -6.31
N GLU A 209 -3.40 -17.52 -7.12
CA GLU A 209 -2.34 -17.78 -8.09
C GLU A 209 -1.02 -18.15 -7.39
N PHE A 210 -0.69 -17.45 -6.31
CA PHE A 210 0.51 -17.71 -5.52
C PHE A 210 0.48 -19.12 -4.92
N HIS A 211 -0.62 -19.50 -4.25
CA HIS A 211 -0.78 -20.84 -3.70
C HIS A 211 -0.70 -21.93 -4.77
N THR A 212 -1.45 -21.77 -5.86
CA THR A 212 -1.50 -22.78 -6.93
C THR A 212 -0.19 -22.93 -7.68
N SER A 213 0.63 -21.88 -7.72
CA SER A 213 1.92 -21.90 -8.43
C SER A 213 3.10 -22.32 -7.54
N ARG A 214 3.12 -21.92 -6.27
CA ARG A 214 4.28 -22.08 -5.36
C ARG A 214 3.97 -22.69 -3.99
N GLY A 215 2.70 -22.85 -3.62
CA GLY A 215 2.29 -23.28 -2.28
C GLY A 215 2.07 -24.79 -2.13
N TYR A 216 2.16 -25.29 -0.90
CA TYR A 216 1.82 -26.68 -0.61
C TYR A 216 0.31 -26.87 -0.50
N ARG A 217 -0.20 -28.04 -0.89
CA ARG A 217 -1.65 -28.36 -0.84
C ARG A 217 -2.26 -28.20 0.55
N SER A 218 -1.50 -28.51 1.59
CA SER A 218 -1.91 -28.37 2.98
C SER A 218 -2.06 -26.92 3.44
N GLU A 219 -1.50 -25.95 2.72
CA GLU A 219 -1.44 -24.55 3.16
C GLU A 219 -2.53 -23.66 2.55
N VAL A 220 -3.44 -24.23 1.75
CA VAL A 220 -4.50 -23.48 1.04
C VAL A 220 -5.27 -22.50 1.93
N ASP A 221 -5.55 -22.87 3.18
CA ASP A 221 -6.25 -22.02 4.14
C ASP A 221 -5.33 -21.03 4.88
N LEU A 222 -4.02 -21.31 4.96
CA LEU A 222 -3.04 -20.44 5.60
C LEU A 222 -2.80 -19.15 4.81
N PHE A 223 -2.78 -19.22 3.48
CA PHE A 223 -2.56 -18.05 2.60
C PHE A 223 -3.60 -16.96 2.86
N ILE A 224 -4.88 -17.33 2.88
CA ILE A 224 -5.96 -16.38 3.13
C ILE A 224 -6.11 -16.03 4.61
N ALA A 225 -5.81 -16.97 5.53
CA ALA A 225 -5.83 -16.69 6.96
C ALA A 225 -4.84 -15.59 7.33
N GLN A 226 -3.60 -15.67 6.85
CA GLN A 226 -2.60 -14.65 7.09
C GLN A 226 -3.09 -13.28 6.60
N ALA A 227 -3.58 -13.18 5.35
CA ALA A 227 -4.05 -11.92 4.79
C ALA A 227 -5.25 -11.33 5.54
N VAL A 228 -6.26 -12.14 5.87
CA VAL A 228 -7.45 -11.69 6.61
C VAL A 228 -7.06 -11.15 7.99
N LEU A 229 -6.23 -11.88 8.72
CA LEU A 229 -5.78 -11.47 10.05
C LEU A 229 -4.97 -10.16 9.99
N GLN A 230 -4.08 -10.03 9.01
CA GLN A 230 -3.31 -8.81 8.77
C GLN A 230 -4.21 -7.61 8.43
N PHE A 231 -5.19 -7.76 7.53
CA PHE A 231 -6.16 -6.70 7.23
C PHE A 231 -6.95 -6.26 8.47
N LEU A 232 -7.37 -7.21 9.32
CA LEU A 232 -8.06 -6.89 10.58
C LEU A 232 -7.12 -6.14 11.55
N CYS A 233 -5.84 -6.51 11.63
CA CYS A 233 -4.85 -5.75 12.40
C CYS A 233 -4.67 -4.29 11.93
N LEU A 234 -4.92 -4.00 10.65
CA LEU A 234 -4.93 -2.66 10.06
C LEU A 234 -6.28 -1.95 10.14
N ARG A 235 -7.26 -2.52 10.85
CA ARG A 235 -8.66 -2.03 10.90
C ARG A 235 -9.34 -2.00 9.52
N ASN A 236 -8.82 -2.75 8.55
CA ASN A 236 -9.34 -2.81 7.18
C ASN A 236 -10.34 -3.98 7.01
N GLN A 237 -11.42 -3.93 7.78
CA GLN A 237 -12.42 -5.00 7.85
C GLN A 237 -13.07 -5.27 6.48
N GLN A 238 -13.42 -4.23 5.73
CA GLN A 238 -14.10 -4.36 4.45
C GLN A 238 -13.25 -5.16 3.44
N THR A 239 -11.97 -4.81 3.34
CA THR A 239 -11.02 -5.50 2.46
C THR A 239 -10.79 -6.94 2.91
N ALA A 240 -10.71 -7.19 4.22
CA ALA A 240 -10.60 -8.54 4.78
C ALA A 240 -11.77 -9.45 4.35
N THR A 241 -13.00 -8.95 4.48
CA THR A 241 -14.22 -9.68 4.10
C THR A 241 -14.25 -9.96 2.59
N VAL A 242 -13.97 -8.94 1.76
CA VAL A 242 -13.95 -9.11 0.31
C VAL A 242 -12.88 -10.13 -0.11
N ALA A 243 -11.67 -10.02 0.43
CA ALA A 243 -10.58 -10.95 0.12
C ALA A 243 -10.95 -12.39 0.48
N PHE A 244 -11.50 -12.62 1.68
CA PHE A 244 -11.93 -13.94 2.12
C PHE A 244 -12.99 -14.55 1.19
N LEU A 245 -14.01 -13.77 0.82
CA LEU A 245 -15.10 -14.23 -0.04
C LEU A 245 -14.62 -14.53 -1.46
N VAL A 246 -13.77 -13.66 -2.04
CA VAL A 246 -13.24 -13.86 -3.39
C VAL A 246 -12.31 -15.07 -3.43
N TYR A 247 -11.45 -15.23 -2.42
CA TYR A 247 -10.52 -16.35 -2.34
C TYR A 247 -11.26 -17.69 -2.23
N THR A 248 -12.16 -17.81 -1.25
CA THR A 248 -12.88 -19.07 -1.00
C THR A 248 -13.79 -19.50 -2.16
N ARG A 249 -14.34 -18.54 -2.93
CA ARG A 249 -15.13 -18.83 -4.13
C ARG A 249 -14.29 -19.13 -5.36
N GLY A 250 -13.09 -18.56 -5.46
CA GLY A 250 -12.23 -18.64 -6.62
C GLY A 250 -11.16 -19.73 -6.55
N HIS A 251 -10.87 -20.25 -5.35
CA HIS A 251 -9.77 -21.20 -5.16
C HIS A 251 -10.16 -22.63 -5.57
N PRO A 252 -9.42 -23.31 -6.47
CA PRO A 252 -9.79 -24.62 -7.00
C PRO A 252 -9.84 -25.74 -5.94
N ALA A 253 -9.05 -25.62 -4.88
CA ALA A 253 -9.04 -26.58 -3.76
C ALA A 253 -10.04 -26.28 -2.64
N VAL A 254 -10.86 -25.22 -2.74
CA VAL A 254 -11.90 -24.89 -1.75
C VAL A 254 -13.27 -25.20 -2.35
N GLN A 255 -14.09 -25.94 -1.61
CA GLN A 255 -15.38 -26.42 -2.09
C GLN A 255 -16.54 -25.73 -1.37
N GLY A 256 -17.49 -25.20 -2.16
CA GLY A 256 -18.80 -24.76 -1.69
C GLY A 256 -18.79 -23.52 -0.77
N PRO A 257 -19.99 -23.09 -0.33
CA PRO A 257 -20.13 -22.05 0.69
C PRO A 257 -19.81 -22.60 2.09
N PRO A 258 -19.66 -21.72 3.11
CA PRO A 258 -19.58 -22.16 4.50
C PRO A 258 -20.80 -23.03 4.91
N PRO A 259 -20.64 -24.03 5.78
CA PRO A 259 -19.39 -24.42 6.44
C PRO A 259 -18.45 -25.18 5.50
N PHE A 260 -17.18 -24.79 5.53
CA PHE A 260 -16.11 -25.41 4.75
C PHE A 260 -15.64 -26.72 5.40
N THR A 261 -15.02 -27.58 4.60
CA THR A 261 -14.32 -28.77 5.11
C THR A 261 -13.06 -28.40 5.91
N LEU A 262 -12.44 -27.26 5.60
CA LEU A 262 -11.23 -26.74 6.25
C LEU A 262 -11.61 -25.95 7.51
N PRO A 263 -11.24 -26.41 8.72
CA PRO A 263 -11.65 -25.76 9.97
C PRO A 263 -11.14 -24.33 10.12
N LEU A 264 -9.94 -24.01 9.62
CA LEU A 264 -9.39 -22.66 9.69
C LEU A 264 -10.24 -21.67 8.87
N LEU A 265 -10.76 -22.07 7.71
CA LEU A 265 -11.65 -21.21 6.92
C LEU A 265 -12.97 -20.93 7.67
N ASN A 266 -13.50 -21.91 8.40
CA ASN A 266 -14.66 -21.70 9.26
C ASN A 266 -14.36 -20.74 10.40
N PHE A 267 -13.18 -20.85 11.02
CA PHE A 267 -12.74 -19.88 12.02
C PHE A 267 -12.72 -18.46 11.45
N LEU A 268 -12.09 -18.24 10.30
CA LEU A 268 -12.03 -16.91 9.66
C LEU A 268 -13.42 -16.38 9.33
N TRP A 269 -14.31 -17.22 8.81
CA TRP A 269 -15.69 -16.84 8.53
C TRP A 269 -16.42 -16.36 9.78
N PHE A 270 -16.34 -17.13 10.88
CA PHE A 270 -16.95 -16.73 12.16
C PHE A 270 -16.26 -15.51 12.79
N LEU A 271 -14.95 -15.36 12.64
CA LEU A 271 -14.21 -14.19 13.10
C LEU A 271 -14.68 -12.92 12.39
N LEU A 272 -14.81 -12.96 11.06
CA LEU A 272 -15.31 -11.84 10.26
C LEU A 272 -16.74 -11.46 10.67
N LEU A 273 -17.62 -12.45 10.86
CA LEU A 273 -18.98 -12.22 11.38
C LEU A 273 -18.97 -11.59 12.77
N ALA A 274 -18.12 -12.08 13.67
CA ALA A 274 -18.00 -11.56 15.04
C ALA A 274 -17.50 -10.12 15.06
N VAL A 275 -16.56 -9.76 14.18
CA VAL A 275 -16.09 -8.38 13.99
C VAL A 275 -17.21 -7.50 13.44
N GLU A 276 -17.92 -7.94 12.41
CA GLU A 276 -19.01 -7.20 11.77
C GLU A 276 -20.17 -6.93 12.73
N SER A 277 -20.59 -7.95 13.48
CA SER A 277 -21.69 -7.83 14.44
C SER A 277 -21.29 -7.16 15.75
N ARG A 278 -20.03 -6.71 15.90
CA ARG A 278 -19.44 -6.21 17.16
C ARG A 278 -19.74 -7.14 18.34
N ALA A 279 -19.45 -8.42 18.15
CA ALA A 279 -19.71 -9.46 19.14
C ALA A 279 -18.97 -9.18 20.46
N LYS A 280 -19.45 -9.80 21.54
CA LYS A 280 -18.79 -9.71 22.85
C LYS A 280 -17.47 -10.47 22.84
N LEU A 281 -16.50 -10.00 23.64
CA LEU A 281 -15.19 -10.65 23.83
C LEU A 281 -15.28 -12.16 24.10
N ALA A 282 -16.27 -12.60 24.88
CA ALA A 282 -16.49 -14.01 25.17
C ALA A 282 -16.70 -14.89 23.93
N ILE A 283 -17.37 -14.37 22.89
CA ILE A 283 -17.58 -15.10 21.62
C ILE A 283 -16.26 -15.23 20.87
N PHE A 284 -15.48 -14.14 20.81
CA PHE A 284 -14.15 -14.16 20.21
C PHE A 284 -13.21 -15.15 20.92
N THR A 285 -13.13 -15.10 22.25
CA THR A 285 -12.32 -16.04 23.05
C THR A 285 -12.75 -17.48 22.81
N LEU A 286 -14.06 -17.77 22.81
CA LEU A 286 -14.59 -19.10 22.54
C LEU A 286 -14.20 -19.60 21.14
N LEU A 287 -14.22 -18.74 20.12
CA LEU A 287 -13.78 -19.09 18.77
C LEU A 287 -12.28 -19.44 18.75
N CYS A 288 -11.43 -18.60 19.36
CA CYS A 288 -9.99 -18.85 19.45
C CYS A 288 -9.69 -20.17 20.16
N ASP A 289 -10.39 -20.47 21.25
CA ASP A 289 -10.20 -21.72 22.00
C ASP A 289 -10.66 -22.94 21.20
N LYS A 290 -11.82 -22.85 20.53
CA LYS A 290 -12.39 -23.96 19.76
C LYS A 290 -11.53 -24.34 18.56
N TYR A 291 -10.89 -23.37 17.91
CA TYR A 291 -10.09 -23.58 16.70
C TYR A 291 -8.58 -23.60 16.96
N ARG A 292 -8.15 -23.74 18.23
CA ARG A 292 -6.73 -23.69 18.63
C ARG A 292 -5.82 -24.60 17.78
N THR A 293 -6.23 -25.84 17.52
CA THR A 293 -5.45 -26.78 16.68
C THR A 293 -5.21 -26.26 15.26
N SER A 294 -6.16 -25.51 14.69
CA SER A 294 -6.00 -24.90 13.37
C SER A 294 -5.16 -23.63 13.42
N LEU A 295 -5.28 -22.86 14.49
CA LEU A 295 -4.54 -21.61 14.70
C LEU A 295 -3.07 -21.84 15.01
N ASP A 296 -2.74 -22.92 15.72
CA ASP A 296 -1.38 -23.25 16.13
C ASP A 296 -0.50 -23.74 14.96
N ARG A 297 -1.07 -23.88 13.76
CA ARG A 297 -0.33 -24.17 12.52
C ARG A 297 0.57 -23.01 12.09
N ASP A 298 0.24 -21.78 12.47
CA ASP A 298 1.09 -20.60 12.28
C ASP A 298 1.22 -19.83 13.60
N PRO A 299 2.41 -19.79 14.21
CA PRO A 299 2.61 -19.12 15.50
C PRO A 299 2.32 -17.62 15.46
N THR A 300 2.39 -16.98 14.27
CA THR A 300 2.12 -15.54 14.11
C THR A 300 0.64 -15.20 14.31
N TYR A 301 -0.28 -16.15 14.11
CA TYR A 301 -1.72 -15.90 14.25
C TYR A 301 -2.10 -15.50 15.67
N ARG A 302 -1.41 -16.01 16.68
CA ARG A 302 -1.65 -15.60 18.07
C ARG A 302 -1.38 -14.11 18.27
N LEU A 303 -0.32 -13.59 17.65
CA LEU A 303 0.04 -12.17 17.69
C LEU A 303 -1.04 -11.32 16.99
N TYR A 304 -1.49 -11.75 15.81
CA TYR A 304 -2.58 -11.06 15.12
C TYR A 304 -3.88 -11.07 15.91
N LEU A 305 -4.26 -12.22 16.47
CA LEU A 305 -5.49 -12.39 17.23
C LEU A 305 -5.50 -11.57 18.52
N GLU A 306 -4.36 -11.46 19.22
CA GLU A 306 -4.26 -10.56 20.36
C GLU A 306 -4.53 -9.10 19.95
N LYS A 307 -3.90 -8.64 18.87
CA LYS A 307 -4.13 -7.29 18.34
C LYS A 307 -5.58 -7.08 17.88
N ILE A 308 -6.18 -8.07 17.22
CA ILE A 308 -7.59 -8.06 16.81
C ILE A 308 -8.52 -7.99 18.03
N GLY A 309 -8.23 -8.79 19.07
CA GLY A 309 -8.88 -8.77 20.37
C GLY A 309 -8.93 -7.36 20.98
N GLN A 310 -7.79 -6.67 20.96
CA GLN A 310 -7.66 -5.31 21.46
C GLN A 310 -8.43 -4.30 20.59
N ILE A 311 -8.35 -4.43 19.25
CA ILE A 311 -8.96 -3.49 18.31
C ILE A 311 -10.48 -3.55 18.31
N PHE A 312 -11.06 -4.77 18.26
CA PHE A 312 -12.49 -4.97 17.98
C PHE A 312 -13.29 -5.45 19.18
N PHE A 313 -12.65 -6.09 20.17
CA PHE A 313 -13.36 -6.76 21.27
C PHE A 313 -13.05 -6.16 22.65
N GLY A 314 -12.23 -5.11 22.71
CA GLY A 314 -11.86 -4.44 23.96
C GLY A 314 -11.02 -5.31 24.89
N GLN A 315 -10.31 -6.31 24.35
CA GLN A 315 -9.35 -7.10 25.12
C GLN A 315 -8.29 -6.15 25.69
N GLN A 316 -8.05 -6.24 26.99
CA GLN A 316 -6.95 -5.52 27.63
C GLN A 316 -5.62 -6.04 27.08
N PRO A 317 -4.61 -5.18 26.87
CA PRO A 317 -3.27 -5.63 26.54
C PRO A 317 -2.79 -6.63 27.59
N SER A 318 -2.18 -7.73 27.14
CA SER A 318 -1.62 -8.74 28.04
C SER A 318 -0.42 -8.12 28.77
N HIS A 319 -0.64 -7.41 29.87
CA HIS A 319 0.42 -7.09 30.82
C HIS A 319 0.73 -8.38 31.56
N GLY A 320 1.71 -9.14 31.05
CA GLY A 320 2.21 -10.32 31.73
C GLY A 320 2.54 -10.00 33.18
N ARG A 321 2.09 -10.88 34.09
CA ARG A 321 2.52 -11.01 35.48
C ARG A 321 3.99 -10.64 35.66
N GLU A 322 4.26 -9.91 36.74
CA GLU A 322 5.59 -9.64 37.29
C GLU A 322 6.45 -10.92 37.33
N GLN A 323 7.32 -11.08 36.34
CA GLN A 323 8.54 -11.84 36.46
C GLN A 323 9.56 -11.16 35.54
N GLY A 324 10.60 -10.61 36.16
CA GLY A 324 11.54 -9.67 35.54
C GLY A 324 12.10 -10.17 34.21
N GLY A 325 11.93 -9.35 33.17
CA GLY A 325 12.47 -9.58 31.84
C GLY A 325 11.90 -8.58 30.84
N MET A 326 12.73 -7.62 30.47
CA MET A 326 12.74 -6.64 29.36
C MET A 326 11.81 -6.85 28.13
N PHE A 327 10.51 -7.15 28.26
CA PHE A 327 9.63 -7.50 27.12
C PHE A 327 8.15 -7.10 27.31
N GLY A 328 7.87 -5.85 27.73
CA GLY A 328 6.50 -5.36 27.95
C GLY A 328 6.08 -4.23 27.00
N GLY A 329 5.09 -4.47 26.13
CA GLY A 329 4.27 -3.44 25.47
C GLY A 329 4.85 -2.66 24.29
N GLY A 330 6.15 -2.37 24.29
CA GLY A 330 6.81 -1.67 23.16
C GLY A 330 7.30 -2.60 22.05
N PHE A 331 7.74 -3.80 22.42
CA PHE A 331 8.33 -4.76 21.48
C PHE A 331 7.29 -5.42 20.57
N PHE A 332 6.13 -5.82 21.10
CA PHE A 332 5.07 -6.46 20.33
C PHE A 332 4.46 -5.55 19.25
N GLY A 333 4.21 -4.28 19.61
CA GLY A 333 3.74 -3.27 18.66
C GLY A 333 4.75 -3.03 17.53
N ASN A 334 6.04 -2.95 17.87
CA ASN A 334 7.12 -2.82 16.89
C ASN A 334 7.31 -4.09 16.05
N MET A 335 7.17 -5.28 16.62
CA MET A 335 7.29 -6.56 15.91
C MET A 335 6.14 -6.77 14.93
N ILE A 336 4.89 -6.49 15.32
CA ILE A 336 3.77 -6.53 14.37
C ILE A 336 3.95 -5.45 13.30
N ASN A 337 4.38 -4.25 13.67
CA ASN A 337 4.63 -3.21 12.66
C ASN A 337 5.77 -3.61 11.71
N GLN A 338 6.81 -4.32 12.17
CA GLN A 338 7.88 -4.87 11.32
C GLN A 338 7.41 -6.04 10.45
N LEU A 339 6.60 -6.95 11.01
CA LEU A 339 5.98 -8.05 10.30
C LEU A 339 5.01 -7.55 9.22
N MET A 340 4.31 -6.45 9.50
CA MET A 340 3.44 -5.75 8.56
C MET A 340 4.23 -4.82 7.61
N ALA A 341 5.43 -4.39 8.00
CA ALA A 341 6.35 -3.62 7.17
C ALA A 341 7.15 -4.51 6.18
N GLY A 342 7.00 -5.83 6.26
CA GLY A 342 7.51 -6.76 5.26
C GLY A 342 9.04 -6.70 5.12
N LEU A 343 9.78 -6.78 6.23
CA LEU A 343 11.22 -7.04 6.14
C LEU A 343 11.41 -8.39 5.45
N GLY A 344 11.80 -8.32 4.18
CA GLY A 344 12.17 -9.43 3.33
C GLY A 344 13.43 -10.09 3.87
N ASP A 345 13.32 -11.39 4.11
CA ASP A 345 14.44 -12.29 4.33
C ASP A 345 14.12 -13.63 3.64
N ASP A 346 13.71 -13.54 2.38
CA ASP A 346 13.70 -14.66 1.42
C ASP A 346 14.35 -14.15 0.13
N ILE A 347 15.65 -13.83 0.21
CA ILE A 347 16.50 -13.85 -0.98
C ILE A 347 16.71 -15.34 -1.26
N GLU A 348 15.84 -15.92 -2.09
CA GLU A 348 16.18 -17.15 -2.79
C GLU A 348 17.35 -16.79 -3.71
N ASP A 349 18.57 -17.21 -3.32
CA ASP A 349 19.73 -17.20 -4.20
C ASP A 349 19.40 -18.10 -5.40
N ASP A 350 19.02 -17.49 -6.51
CA ASP A 350 18.98 -18.18 -7.81
C ASP A 350 20.42 -18.53 -8.18
N GLU A 351 20.88 -19.74 -7.80
CA GLU A 351 22.11 -20.34 -8.33
C GLU A 351 21.96 -20.51 -9.85
N GLU A 352 22.60 -19.61 -10.58
CA GLU A 352 22.77 -19.65 -12.02
C GLU A 352 23.57 -20.91 -12.37
N PHE A 353 22.87 -21.96 -12.83
CA PHE A 353 23.48 -23.17 -13.40
C PHE A 353 24.29 -22.79 -14.65
N ASN A 354 25.57 -22.53 -14.46
CA ASN A 354 26.49 -22.31 -15.56
C ASN A 354 26.92 -23.66 -16.13
N ILE A 355 26.37 -23.99 -17.29
CA ILE A 355 26.76 -25.14 -18.11
C ILE A 355 28.19 -24.88 -18.59
N SER A 356 29.17 -25.60 -18.02
CA SER A 356 30.51 -25.72 -18.62
C SER A 356 30.51 -26.88 -19.62
N THR A 357 30.35 -26.55 -20.90
CA THR A 357 30.82 -27.39 -22.01
C THR A 357 32.30 -27.10 -22.24
N GLU A 358 33.17 -28.08 -21.96
CA GLU A 358 34.57 -28.29 -22.40
C GLU A 358 35.10 -29.39 -21.42
N ASP A 359 35.61 -30.56 -21.83
CA ASP A 359 36.61 -30.80 -22.86
C ASP A 359 36.36 -32.08 -23.68
N VAL A 360 36.74 -31.95 -24.94
CA VAL A 360 37.07 -33.02 -25.88
C VAL A 360 38.51 -33.44 -25.59
N ASP A 361 38.72 -34.72 -25.28
CA ASP A 361 39.83 -35.53 -25.82
C ASP A 361 39.50 -37.02 -25.68
#